data_AF-A0A8S2Z443-F1
#
_entry.id   AF-A0A8S2Z443-F1
#
_cell.length_a   1.000
_cell.length_b   1.000
_cell.length_c   1.000
_cell.angle_alpha   90.00
_cell.angle_beta   90.00
_cell.angle_gamma   90.00
#
_symmetry.space_group_name_H-M   'P 1'
#
loop_
_entity.id
_entity.type
_entity.pdbx_description
1 polymer ?
#
loop_
_entity_poly.entity_id
_entity_poly.type
_entity_poly.pdbx_seq_one_letter_code
_entity_poly.pdbx_strand_id
1 'polypeptide(L)' 'MLEFTLKFLSGDSRKYEVDESANVRQFKERLRDELNIPIERQRLI' A
#
# COMPACT_ATOMS: atom_id res chain seq x y z
N MET A 1 6.31 -14.81 0.97
CA MET A 1 5.13 -13.92 0.92
C MET A 1 5.01 -13.25 2.27
N LEU A 2 4.94 -11.92 2.28
CA LEU A 2 4.80 -11.13 3.49
C LEU A 2 3.39 -10.55 3.57
N GLU A 3 2.81 -10.57 4.76
CA GLU A 3 1.49 -10.01 5.02
C GLU A 3 1.66 -8.82 5.98
N PHE A 4 1.05 -7.68 5.64
CA PHE A 4 1.06 -6.50 6.50
C PHE A 4 -0.29 -5.79 6.48
N THR A 5 -0.54 -5.01 7.52
CA THR A 5 -1.78 -4.24 7.66
C THR A 5 -1.48 -2.77 7.45
N LEU A 6 -2.14 -2.15 6.47
CA LEU A 6 -2.15 -0.70 6.34
C LEU A 6 -3.31 -0.13 7.12
N LYS A 7 -3.02 0.88 7.93
CA LYS A 7 -4.01 1.71 8.60
C LYS A 7 -4.13 3.05 7.87
N PHE A 8 -5.31 3.35 7.37
CA PHE A 8 -5.61 4.61 6.71
C PHE A 8 -5.91 5.70 7.74
N LEU A 9 -5.70 6.96 7.34
CA LEU A 9 -6.06 8.12 8.16
C LEU A 9 -7.58 8.24 8.37
N SER A 10 -8.40 7.60 7.52
CA SER A 10 -9.85 7.47 7.70
C SER A 10 -10.23 6.58 8.89
N GLY A 11 -9.28 5.82 9.45
CA GLY A 11 -9.50 4.87 10.54
C GLY A 11 -9.65 3.42 10.06
N ASP A 12 -9.93 3.20 8.78
CA ASP A 12 -10.04 1.87 8.19
C ASP A 12 -8.67 1.19 8.13
N SER A 13 -8.66 -0.14 8.24
CA SER A 13 -7.45 -0.94 8.08
C SER A 13 -7.68 -2.01 7.02
N ARG A 14 -6.69 -2.25 6.16
CA ARG A 14 -6.73 -3.32 5.16
C ARG A 14 -5.44 -4.13 5.21
N LYS A 15 -5.58 -5.44 5.03
CA LYS A 15 -4.47 -6.37 4.90
C LYS A 15 -4.00 -6.44 3.46
N TYR A 16 -2.69 -6.44 3.26
CA TYR A 16 -2.05 -6.57 1.97
C TYR A 16 -1.02 -7.69 2.02
N GLU A 17 -1.09 -8.55 1.02
CA GLU A 17 -0.07 -9.54 0.73
C GLU A 17 0.86 -8.99 -0.34
N VAL A 18 2.15 -9.08 -0.08
CA VAL A 18 3.22 -8.61 -0.96
C VAL A 18 4.31 -9.67 -1.07
N ASP A 19 4.87 -9.77 -2.27
CA ASP A 19 5.99 -10.64 -2.54
C ASP A 19 7.27 -10.09 -1.88
N GLU A 20 8.14 -10.97 -1.40
CA GLU A 20 9.42 -10.57 -0.79
C GLU A 20 10.37 -9.87 -1.79
N SER A 21 10.18 -10.14 -3.08
CA SER A 21 10.90 -9.48 -4.17
C SER A 21 10.32 -8.12 -4.58
N ALA A 22 9.11 -7.79 -4.13
CA ALA A 22 8.44 -6.56 -4.51
C ALA A 22 9.04 -5.36 -3.79
N ASN A 23 9.25 -4.27 -4.53
CA ASN A 23 9.76 -3.03 -3.97
C ASN A 23 8.61 -2.08 -3.56
N VAL A 24 8.95 -1.09 -2.73
CA VAL A 24 7.99 -0.11 -2.21
C VAL A 24 7.27 0.66 -3.33
N ARG A 25 7.93 0.91 -4.46
CA ARG A 25 7.33 1.63 -5.60
C ARG A 25 6.23 0.80 -6.26
N GLN A 26 6.48 -0.47 -6.52
CA GLN A 26 5.48 -1.42 -7.06
C GLN A 26 4.27 -1.52 -6.15
N PHE A 27 4.50 -1.53 -4.83
CA PHE A 27 3.40 -1.54 -3.87
C PHE A 27 2.56 -0.24 -3.92
N LYS A 28 3.21 0.92 -4.03
CA LYS A 28 2.51 2.21 -4.20
C LYS A 28 1.75 2.32 -5.53
N GLU A 29 2.27 1.74 -6.59
CA GLU A 29 1.57 1.65 -7.89
C GLU A 29 0.28 0.84 -7.76
N ARG A 30 0.34 -0.33 -7.11
CA ARG A 30 -0.86 -1.13 -6.80
C ARG A 30 -1.87 -0.35 -5.96
N LEU A 31 -1.41 0.34 -4.91
CA LEU A 31 -2.27 1.19 -4.07
C LEU A 31 -2.89 2.35 -4.85
N ARG A 32 -2.17 2.94 -5.81
CA ARG A 32 -2.70 4.01 -6.65
C ARG A 32 -3.89 3.50 -7.44
N ASP A 33 -3.77 2.33 -8.04
CA ASP A 33 -4.82 1.77 -8.89
C ASP A 33 -6.04 1.35 -8.06
N GLU A 34 -5.84 0.87 -6.82
CA GLU A 34 -6.93 0.47 -5.93
C GLU A 34 -7.66 1.64 -5.25
N LEU A 35 -6.90 2.66 -4.82
CA LEU A 35 -7.43 3.78 -4.02
C LEU A 35 -7.65 5.05 -4.85
N ASN A 36 -7.18 5.07 -6.09
CA ASN A 36 -7.14 6.24 -6.97
C ASN A 36 -6.36 7.42 -6.36
N ILE A 37 -5.33 7.13 -5.56
CA ILE A 37 -4.48 8.13 -4.89
C ILE A 37 -3.10 8.16 -5.57
N PRO A 38 -2.64 9.31 -6.09
CA PRO A 38 -1.32 9.43 -6.68
C PRO A 38 -0.19 8.97 -5.74
N ILE A 39 0.82 8.29 -6.28
CA ILE A 39 1.98 7.74 -5.54
C ILE A 39 2.67 8.80 -4.67
N GLU A 40 2.79 10.02 -5.19
CA GLU A 40 3.39 11.17 -4.49
C GLU A 40 2.60 11.60 -3.24
N ARG A 41 1.31 11.27 -3.18
CA ARG A 41 0.44 11.54 -2.02
C ARG A 41 0.35 10.36 -1.06
N GLN A 42 0.99 9.24 -1.39
CA GLN A 42 1.04 8.06 -0.53
C GLN A 42 2.29 8.09 0.35
N ARG A 43 2.09 8.45 1.62
CA ARG A 43 3.13 8.43 2.66
C ARG A 43 2.94 7.21 3.54
N LEU A 44 3.79 6.20 3.33
CA LEU A 44 3.89 5.01 4.17
C LEU A 44 4.89 5.33 5.30
N ILE A 45 4.56 4.97 6.54
CA ILE A 45 5.36 5.21 7.76
C ILE A 45 5.59 3.87 8.44
#